data_AF-A0A9E4SXU1-F1
#
_entry.id   AF-A0A9E4SXU1-F1
#
_cell.length_a   1.000
_cell.length_b   1.000
_cell.length_c   1.000
_cell.angle_alpha   90.00
_cell.angle_beta   90.00
_cell.angle_gamma   90.00
#
_symmetry.space_group_name_H-M   'P 1'
#
loop_
_entity.id
_entity.type
_entity.pdbx_description
1 polymer ?
#
loop_
_entity_poly.entity_id
_entity_poly.type
_entity_poly.pdbx_seq_one_letter_code
_entity_poly.pdbx_strand_id
1 'polypeptide(L)'
;MASFFASVFADLGRQTSPWGRIPRDEVVSLIAEYRYLAESLASQHGCLHRNFQGDGHLFIFESADAALQFSLRLIERWDSGRYRSTGQEQPPELPLHLGCHFGDATRLDGGDAWVGRSIDLARRIAEAAEPGSLLVTENVLDASDVAMYEFQQAGVHVLEGDQLPQRTLYQITSSAQDALAGMGERDTAETSFLAGVAYIGTGKENGEEETGCYRRALEMRPDYAEAHNNLGVVMRANGEEGVAAEHYRQAIKIRAWYPEANYNYAVLLHSRGNLHGAAERYQEALRMRPDYVDAHYGLGNLQRAAGDASQAEQHLVEALRLRPEYAEVHNNFAILLDDMGQAERAQQHYREAVRIRPDYPEAHYNSALALENAGQLEGAEASYLEALSLRSEYPEAHNNLAILLQARGDLEAAEVHYLEVLRLRPGDPETHYNFSLLLRAQGRESEADEHFNTAHELAPAEWFGAPQNGGPGPGDASSRQMDGLTPREIEVLTLVAQGRSNQEVADELVISLRTVAHHVTRILTKTNSGNRTEAAAYANRHGLVP
;
A
#
# COMPACT_ATOMS: atom_id res chain seq x y z
N MET A 1 -24.55 -38.07 10.44
CA MET A 1 -23.51 -38.77 9.65
C MET A 1 -22.19 -38.17 10.05
N ALA A 2 -21.20 -38.99 10.38
CA ALA A 2 -19.82 -38.54 10.53
C ALA A 2 -19.32 -38.07 9.15
N SER A 3 -18.83 -36.83 9.06
CA SER A 3 -18.10 -36.35 7.89
C SER A 3 -16.62 -36.59 8.16
N PHE A 4 -15.94 -37.30 7.26
CA PHE A 4 -14.51 -37.57 7.38
C PHE A 4 -13.73 -36.52 6.58
N PHE A 5 -12.61 -36.05 7.13
CA PHE A 5 -11.73 -35.11 6.46
C PHE A 5 -10.27 -35.48 6.71
N ALA A 6 -9.42 -35.10 5.76
CA ALA A 6 -7.98 -35.14 5.90
C ALA A 6 -7.51 -33.79 6.44
N SER A 7 -6.64 -33.82 7.45
CA SER A 7 -6.03 -32.64 8.04
C SER A 7 -4.53 -32.71 7.88
N VAL A 8 -3.95 -31.65 7.33
CA VAL A 8 -2.51 -31.50 7.12
C VAL A 8 -2.02 -30.35 7.98
N PHE A 9 -1.05 -30.63 8.83
CA PHE A 9 -0.30 -29.60 9.53
C PHE A 9 1.10 -29.50 8.92
N ALA A 10 1.47 -28.30 8.49
CA ALA A 10 2.77 -28.03 7.90
C ALA A 10 3.51 -26.97 8.73
N ASP A 11 4.75 -27.29 9.12
CA ASP A 11 5.66 -26.36 9.79
C ASP A 11 6.91 -26.08 8.94
N LEU A 12 7.46 -24.87 9.11
CA LEU A 12 8.74 -24.47 8.54
C LEU A 12 9.83 -24.71 9.59
N GLY A 13 10.60 -25.79 9.44
CA GLY A 13 11.90 -26.01 10.11
C GLY A 13 11.97 -25.54 11.56
N ARG A 14 11.39 -26.33 12.47
CA ARG A 14 11.17 -26.14 13.91
C ARG A 14 12.29 -25.64 14.84
N GLN A 15 13.43 -25.20 14.34
CA GLN A 15 14.53 -24.74 15.19
C GLN A 15 14.70 -23.22 15.11
N THR A 16 14.78 -22.58 16.27
CA THR A 16 15.26 -21.19 16.42
C THR A 16 16.70 -21.00 15.91
N SER A 17 17.44 -22.10 15.69
CA SER A 17 18.83 -22.11 15.23
C SER A 17 18.99 -21.71 13.74
N PRO A 18 18.25 -22.29 12.76
CA PRO A 18 18.17 -21.80 11.39
C PRO A 18 17.69 -20.35 11.30
N TRP A 19 16.52 -20.04 11.89
CA TRP A 19 15.93 -18.70 11.84
C TRP A 19 16.81 -17.64 12.52
N GLY A 20 17.53 -18.01 13.59
CA GLY A 20 18.45 -17.12 14.30
C GLY A 20 19.70 -16.73 13.49
N ARG A 21 19.95 -17.36 12.34
CA ARG A 21 21.04 -17.01 11.40
C ARG A 21 20.56 -16.15 10.23
N ILE A 22 19.25 -15.93 10.10
CA ILE A 22 18.64 -15.21 8.98
C ILE A 22 18.22 -13.81 9.49
N PRO A 23 18.55 -12.72 8.76
CA PRO A 23 18.03 -11.39 9.05
C PRO A 23 16.51 -11.36 9.16
N ARG A 24 15.97 -10.58 10.11
CA ARG A 24 14.53 -10.54 10.40
C ARG A 24 13.67 -10.22 9.17
N ASP A 25 14.13 -9.33 8.30
CA ASP A 25 13.38 -8.93 7.10
C ASP A 25 13.30 -10.05 6.06
N GLU A 26 14.38 -10.83 5.93
CA GLU A 26 14.43 -12.02 5.08
C GLU A 26 13.55 -13.15 5.64
N VAL A 27 13.50 -13.30 6.96
CA VAL A 27 12.54 -14.21 7.63
C VAL A 27 11.09 -13.85 7.29
N VAL A 28 10.76 -12.55 7.31
CA VAL A 28 9.41 -12.07 6.96
C VAL A 28 9.07 -12.37 5.50
N SER A 29 10.00 -12.13 4.57
CA SER A 29 9.81 -12.46 3.15
C SER A 29 9.59 -13.96 2.93
N LEU A 30 10.43 -14.81 3.54
CA LEU A 30 10.34 -16.26 3.42
C LEU A 30 9.01 -16.82 3.98
N ILE A 31 8.53 -16.27 5.09
CA ILE A 31 7.21 -16.64 5.64
C ILE A 31 6.08 -16.22 4.69
N ALA A 32 6.19 -15.04 4.08
CA ALA A 32 5.20 -14.56 3.12
C ALA A 32 5.17 -15.43 1.85
N GLU A 33 6.34 -15.78 1.30
CA GLU A 33 6.50 -16.67 0.15
C GLU A 33 5.94 -18.07 0.43
N TYR A 34 6.31 -18.65 1.58
CA TYR A 34 5.75 -19.93 2.01
C TYR A 34 4.23 -19.88 2.10
N ARG A 35 3.69 -18.85 2.78
CA ARG A 35 2.25 -18.72 2.99
C ARG A 35 1.53 -18.64 1.65
N TYR A 36 2.05 -17.82 0.74
CA TYR A 36 1.50 -17.69 -0.60
C TYR A 36 1.51 -19.02 -1.37
N LEU A 37 2.65 -19.72 -1.37
CA LEU A 37 2.79 -21.01 -2.03
C LEU A 37 1.81 -22.04 -1.45
N ALA A 38 1.76 -22.16 -0.12
CA ALA A 38 0.91 -23.13 0.58
C ALA A 38 -0.57 -22.83 0.39
N GLU A 39 -1.00 -21.57 0.46
CA GLU A 39 -2.39 -21.18 0.20
C GLU A 39 -2.80 -21.44 -1.25
N SER A 40 -1.90 -21.17 -2.19
CA SER A 40 -2.11 -21.42 -3.61
C SER A 40 -2.29 -22.91 -3.87
N LEU A 41 -1.37 -23.75 -3.39
CA LEU A 41 -1.44 -25.22 -3.51
C LEU A 41 -2.68 -25.78 -2.83
N ALA A 42 -3.00 -25.33 -1.62
CA ALA A 42 -4.18 -25.81 -0.90
C ALA A 42 -5.47 -25.53 -1.67
N SER A 43 -5.55 -24.37 -2.33
CA SER A 43 -6.70 -24.02 -3.18
C SER A 43 -6.82 -24.93 -4.40
N GLN A 44 -5.70 -25.33 -5.02
CA GLN A 44 -5.69 -26.25 -6.19
C GLN A 44 -6.20 -27.64 -5.84
N HIS A 45 -5.97 -28.09 -4.61
CA HIS A 45 -6.37 -29.41 -4.14
C HIS A 45 -7.71 -29.40 -3.39
N GLY A 46 -8.50 -28.32 -3.49
CA GLY A 46 -9.86 -28.27 -2.95
C GLY A 46 -9.90 -28.21 -1.41
N CYS A 47 -8.96 -27.50 -0.79
CA CYS A 47 -8.97 -27.26 0.65
C CYS A 47 -10.25 -26.54 1.10
N LEU A 48 -10.93 -27.12 2.09
CA LEU A 48 -12.17 -26.59 2.66
C LEU A 48 -11.95 -25.53 3.74
N HIS A 49 -10.90 -25.73 4.53
CA HIS A 49 -10.62 -24.89 5.69
C HIS A 49 -9.12 -24.78 5.89
N ARG A 50 -8.70 -23.55 6.21
CA ARG A 50 -7.33 -23.20 6.51
C ARG A 50 -7.28 -22.36 7.78
N ASN A 51 -6.31 -22.65 8.62
CA ASN A 51 -6.07 -21.89 9.84
C ASN A 51 -4.59 -21.69 10.08
N PHE A 52 -4.20 -20.46 10.43
CA PHE A 52 -2.85 -20.12 10.80
C PHE A 52 -2.69 -20.29 12.31
N GLN A 53 -1.75 -21.13 12.74
CA GLN A 53 -1.65 -21.58 14.14
C GLN A 53 -0.19 -21.53 14.58
N GLY A 54 0.24 -20.41 15.16
CA GLY A 54 1.58 -20.26 15.75
C GLY A 54 2.69 -20.62 14.76
N ASP A 55 3.38 -21.73 15.02
CA ASP A 55 4.55 -22.20 14.28
C ASP A 55 4.22 -22.99 12.98
N GLY A 56 2.94 -23.07 12.59
CA GLY A 56 2.54 -23.84 11.40
C GLY A 56 1.17 -23.49 10.82
N HIS A 57 0.80 -24.18 9.75
CA HIS A 57 -0.42 -23.96 8.99
C HIS A 57 -1.25 -25.24 8.93
N LEU A 58 -2.54 -25.12 9.24
CA LEU A 58 -3.51 -26.20 9.11
C LEU A 58 -4.27 -26.08 7.79
N PHE A 59 -4.40 -27.20 7.09
CA PHE A 59 -5.24 -27.35 5.91
C PHE A 59 -6.16 -28.55 6.08
N ILE A 60 -7.42 -28.42 5.64
CA ILE A 60 -8.44 -29.46 5.78
C ILE A 60 -9.05 -29.76 4.41
N PHE A 61 -9.09 -31.03 4.04
CA PHE A 61 -9.55 -31.54 2.74
C PHE A 61 -10.64 -32.59 2.92
N GLU A 62 -11.57 -32.71 1.96
CA GLU A 62 -12.59 -33.77 1.95
C GLU A 62 -12.03 -35.17 1.63
N SER A 63 -10.83 -35.23 1.06
CA SER A 63 -10.22 -36.46 0.57
C SER A 63 -8.79 -36.62 1.10
N ALA A 64 -8.43 -37.85 1.46
CA ALA A 64 -7.06 -38.23 1.79
C ALA A 64 -6.13 -38.02 0.59
N ASP A 65 -6.56 -38.37 -0.63
CA ASP A 65 -5.77 -38.19 -1.85
C ASP A 65 -5.46 -36.71 -2.13
N ALA A 66 -6.45 -35.83 -1.95
CA ALA A 66 -6.25 -34.39 -2.11
C ALA A 66 -5.21 -33.85 -1.12
N ALA A 67 -5.28 -34.29 0.14
CA ALA A 67 -4.31 -33.92 1.16
C ALA A 67 -2.90 -34.47 0.87
N LEU A 68 -2.79 -35.72 0.40
CA LEU A 68 -1.52 -36.33 0.03
C LEU A 68 -0.85 -35.61 -1.14
N GLN A 69 -1.61 -35.32 -2.21
CA GLN A 69 -1.08 -34.61 -3.38
C GLN A 69 -0.66 -33.18 -3.04
N PHE A 70 -1.48 -32.45 -2.29
CA PHE A 70 -1.12 -31.13 -1.77
C PHE A 70 0.21 -31.17 -1.00
N SER A 71 0.32 -32.13 -0.07
CA SER A 71 1.48 -32.24 0.82
C SER A 71 2.76 -32.52 0.05
N LEU A 72 2.73 -33.48 -0.89
CA LEU A 72 3.88 -33.83 -1.71
C LEU A 72 4.30 -32.68 -2.64
N ARG A 73 3.33 -32.01 -3.27
CA ARG A 73 3.61 -30.84 -4.12
C ARG A 73 4.13 -29.65 -3.33
N LEU A 74 3.67 -29.45 -2.09
CA LEU A 74 4.17 -28.40 -1.22
C LEU A 74 5.64 -28.62 -0.87
N ILE A 75 6.01 -29.85 -0.48
CA ILE A 75 7.42 -30.22 -0.24
C ILE A 75 8.25 -29.98 -1.50
N GLU A 76 7.84 -30.51 -2.65
CA GLU A 76 8.55 -30.39 -3.92
C GLU A 76 8.75 -28.92 -4.35
N ARG A 77 7.70 -28.10 -4.29
CA ARG A 77 7.74 -26.69 -4.72
C ARG A 77 8.53 -25.82 -3.76
N TRP A 78 8.40 -26.06 -2.47
CA TRP A 78 9.20 -25.36 -1.45
C TRP A 78 10.69 -25.69 -1.60
N ASP A 79 11.01 -26.96 -1.80
CA ASP A 79 12.40 -27.41 -1.96
C ASP A 79 13.03 -26.90 -3.26
N SER A 80 12.27 -26.86 -4.37
CA SER A 80 12.74 -26.36 -5.67
C SER A 80 12.77 -24.84 -5.78
N GLY A 81 11.97 -24.11 -4.99
CA GLY A 81 11.94 -22.64 -4.92
C GLY A 81 13.17 -22.01 -4.25
N ARG A 82 14.01 -22.81 -3.56
CA ARG A 82 15.20 -22.34 -2.81
C ARG A 82 16.37 -21.83 -3.65
N TYR A 83 16.25 -21.73 -4.98
CA TYR A 83 17.32 -21.22 -5.84
C TYR A 83 16.82 -20.16 -6.83
N ARG A 84 17.00 -18.89 -6.47
CA ARG A 84 17.45 -17.75 -7.32
C ARG A 84 17.24 -16.41 -6.59
N SER A 85 18.24 -15.91 -5.85
CA SER A 85 18.75 -14.54 -5.98
C SER A 85 19.91 -14.27 -5.02
N THR A 86 20.96 -13.64 -5.57
CA THR A 86 22.13 -13.01 -4.93
C THR A 86 23.26 -13.89 -4.37
N GLY A 87 24.48 -13.60 -4.82
CA GLY A 87 25.69 -14.38 -4.54
C GLY A 87 26.34 -14.09 -3.19
N GLN A 88 25.77 -14.60 -2.11
CA GLN A 88 26.51 -14.89 -0.85
C GLN A 88 26.13 -16.26 -0.28
N GLU A 89 26.91 -16.70 0.72
CA GLU A 89 27.00 -18.05 1.31
C GLU A 89 25.66 -18.80 1.42
N GLN A 90 25.69 -20.11 1.14
CA GLN A 90 24.53 -21.00 1.13
C GLN A 90 23.56 -20.71 2.29
N PRO A 91 22.30 -20.30 2.01
CA PRO A 91 21.33 -20.03 3.05
C PRO A 91 21.03 -21.31 3.84
N PRO A 92 20.67 -21.19 5.13
CA PRO A 92 20.35 -22.35 5.95
C PRO A 92 19.15 -23.12 5.40
N GLU A 93 19.24 -24.45 5.39
CA GLU A 93 18.13 -25.30 4.95
C GLU A 93 16.93 -25.14 5.92
N LEU A 94 15.79 -24.72 5.37
CA LEU A 94 14.49 -24.63 6.05
C LEU A 94 13.54 -25.74 5.55
N PRO A 95 13.75 -27.00 5.94
CA PRO A 95 12.92 -28.11 5.50
C PRO A 95 11.51 -28.04 6.11
N LEU A 96 10.52 -28.55 5.39
CA LEU A 96 9.15 -28.67 5.90
C LEU A 96 8.95 -29.98 6.66
N HIS A 97 8.13 -29.95 7.71
CA HIS A 97 7.62 -31.16 8.36
C HIS A 97 6.11 -31.21 8.18
N LEU A 98 5.61 -32.25 7.52
CA LEU A 98 4.19 -32.41 7.27
C LEU A 98 3.65 -33.64 7.99
N GLY A 99 2.54 -33.43 8.70
CA GLY A 99 1.76 -34.49 9.32
C GLY A 99 0.34 -34.50 8.79
N CYS A 100 -0.14 -35.64 8.31
CA CYS A 100 -1.49 -35.81 7.82
C CYS A 100 -2.28 -36.84 8.65
N HIS A 101 -3.50 -36.47 9.01
CA HIS A 101 -4.45 -37.33 9.71
C HIS A 101 -5.81 -37.38 9.00
N PHE A 102 -6.38 -38.58 8.88
CA PHE A 102 -7.72 -38.82 8.35
C PHE A 102 -8.64 -39.37 9.44
N GLY A 103 -9.70 -38.64 9.77
CA GLY A 103 -10.55 -38.95 10.92
C GLY A 103 -11.95 -38.31 10.89
N ASP A 104 -12.79 -38.74 11.83
CA ASP A 104 -14.19 -38.32 11.97
C ASP A 104 -14.27 -36.87 12.52
N ALA A 105 -14.92 -35.98 11.76
CA ALA A 105 -15.28 -34.63 12.18
C ALA A 105 -16.77 -34.54 12.53
N THR A 106 -17.21 -35.31 13.51
CA THR A 106 -18.54 -35.16 14.07
C THR A 106 -18.65 -33.76 14.68
N ARG A 107 -19.60 -32.95 14.17
CA ARG A 107 -19.97 -31.68 14.81
C ARG A 107 -20.41 -31.98 16.24
N LEU A 108 -19.56 -31.61 17.20
CA LEU A 108 -19.97 -31.52 18.59
C LEU A 108 -20.78 -30.23 18.74
N ASP A 109 -21.91 -30.31 19.45
CA ASP A 109 -22.71 -29.13 19.78
C ASP A 109 -21.84 -28.15 20.59
N GLY A 110 -21.39 -27.06 19.95
CA GLY A 110 -20.54 -26.04 20.60
C GLY A 110 -19.49 -25.28 19.78
N GLY A 111 -19.35 -25.46 18.46
CA GLY A 111 -18.37 -24.70 17.65
C GLY A 111 -17.04 -25.43 17.43
N ASP A 112 -15.96 -24.70 17.07
CA ASP A 112 -14.64 -25.11 16.49
C ASP A 112 -13.82 -26.22 17.21
N ALA A 113 -14.40 -26.93 18.18
CA ALA A 113 -13.76 -27.98 18.96
C ALA A 113 -13.20 -29.16 18.13
N TRP A 114 -13.71 -29.41 16.93
CA TRP A 114 -13.19 -30.44 16.02
C TRP A 114 -11.89 -29.99 15.31
N VAL A 115 -11.80 -28.70 14.96
CA VAL A 115 -10.59 -28.08 14.40
C VAL A 115 -9.44 -28.21 15.40
N GLY A 116 -9.68 -27.92 16.69
CA GLY A 116 -8.67 -28.06 17.75
C GLY A 116 -8.07 -29.46 17.88
N ARG A 117 -8.89 -30.52 17.88
CA ARG A 117 -8.37 -31.91 17.98
C ARG A 117 -7.64 -32.36 16.73
N SER A 118 -8.16 -32.01 15.57
CA SER A 118 -7.54 -32.31 14.28
C SER A 118 -6.18 -31.60 14.15
N ILE A 119 -6.09 -30.35 14.62
CA ILE A 119 -4.83 -29.59 14.75
C ILE A 119 -3.85 -30.35 15.63
N ASP A 120 -4.25 -30.71 16.85
CA ASP A 120 -3.35 -31.34 17.80
C ASP A 120 -2.77 -32.66 17.28
N LEU A 121 -3.58 -33.45 16.59
CA LEU A 121 -3.18 -34.73 16.06
C LEU A 121 -2.29 -34.60 14.82
N ALA A 122 -2.70 -33.81 13.82
CA ALA A 122 -1.90 -33.54 12.63
C ALA A 122 -0.55 -32.89 12.99
N ARG A 123 -0.56 -31.96 13.95
CA ARG A 123 0.66 -31.35 14.49
C ARG A 123 1.58 -32.41 15.08
N ARG A 124 1.13 -33.27 15.99
CA ARG A 124 1.95 -34.34 16.59
C ARG A 124 2.54 -35.32 15.59
N ILE A 125 1.78 -35.64 14.55
CA ILE A 125 2.28 -36.47 13.45
C ILE A 125 3.41 -35.72 12.72
N ALA A 126 3.24 -34.41 12.48
CA ALA A 126 4.30 -33.57 11.90
C ALA A 126 5.53 -33.48 12.81
N GLU A 127 5.37 -33.44 14.15
CA GLU A 127 6.50 -33.43 15.10
C GLU A 127 7.37 -34.68 15.02
N ALA A 128 6.77 -35.81 14.62
CA ALA A 128 7.48 -37.07 14.42
C ALA A 128 8.08 -37.19 13.02
N ALA A 129 7.77 -36.28 12.09
CA ALA A 129 8.22 -36.35 10.71
C ALA A 129 9.69 -35.99 10.56
N GLU A 130 10.37 -36.67 9.64
CA GLU A 130 11.72 -36.27 9.23
C GLU A 130 11.66 -34.98 8.38
N PRO A 131 12.73 -34.18 8.37
CA PRO A 131 12.83 -33.01 7.52
C PRO A 131 12.56 -33.31 6.04
N GLY A 132 11.66 -32.54 5.41
CA GLY A 132 11.30 -32.69 4.00
C GLY A 132 10.40 -33.90 3.74
N SER A 133 9.74 -34.44 4.76
CA SER A 133 8.90 -35.64 4.61
C SER A 133 7.45 -35.41 5.03
N LEU A 134 6.58 -36.30 4.52
CA LEU A 134 5.18 -36.39 4.90
C LEU A 134 4.95 -37.67 5.71
N LEU A 135 4.55 -37.53 6.97
CA LEU A 135 4.07 -38.62 7.80
C LEU A 135 2.55 -38.67 7.86
N VAL A 136 2.00 -39.88 7.81
CA VAL A 136 0.56 -40.14 7.80
C VAL A 136 0.19 -41.29 8.72
N THR A 137 -1.03 -41.27 9.25
CA THR A 137 -1.59 -42.43 9.97
C THR A 137 -2.08 -43.52 9.00
N GLU A 138 -2.17 -44.77 9.46
CA GLU A 138 -2.81 -45.88 8.73
C GLU A 138 -4.18 -45.51 8.11
N ASN A 139 -5.01 -44.75 8.83
CA ASN A 139 -6.30 -44.26 8.33
C ASN A 139 -6.22 -43.43 7.04
N VAL A 140 -5.12 -42.70 6.82
CA VAL A 140 -4.92 -41.92 5.59
C VAL A 140 -4.69 -42.88 4.42
N LEU A 141 -3.93 -43.95 4.64
CA LEU A 141 -3.75 -45.00 3.65
C LEU A 141 -5.06 -45.70 3.35
N ASP A 142 -5.81 -46.14 4.37
CA ASP A 142 -7.10 -46.82 4.21
C ASP A 142 -8.13 -45.97 3.44
N ALA A 143 -8.04 -44.65 3.54
CA ALA A 143 -8.94 -43.70 2.90
C ALA A 143 -8.41 -43.11 1.58
N SER A 144 -7.21 -43.49 1.16
CA SER A 144 -6.57 -43.08 -0.09
C SER A 144 -6.46 -44.26 -1.05
N ASP A 145 -6.22 -43.99 -2.34
CA ASP A 145 -5.83 -45.06 -3.26
C ASP A 145 -4.36 -45.41 -3.04
N VAL A 146 -4.11 -46.35 -2.14
CA VAL A 146 -2.76 -46.79 -1.71
C VAL A 146 -1.88 -47.21 -2.89
N ALA A 147 -2.44 -47.65 -4.02
CA ALA A 147 -1.68 -47.99 -5.22
C ALA A 147 -1.02 -46.77 -5.90
N MET A 148 -1.42 -45.56 -5.53
CA MET A 148 -0.96 -44.30 -6.13
C MET A 148 0.23 -43.68 -5.41
N TYR A 149 0.66 -44.23 -4.26
CA TYR A 149 1.70 -43.65 -3.43
C TYR A 149 2.75 -44.67 -3.05
N GLU A 150 4.00 -44.24 -3.02
CA GLU A 150 5.09 -44.99 -2.41
C GLU A 150 5.16 -44.62 -0.92
N PHE A 151 5.18 -45.63 -0.06
CA PHE A 151 5.22 -45.42 1.39
C PHE A 151 5.99 -46.51 2.11
N GLN A 152 6.53 -46.14 3.27
CA GLN A 152 7.22 -47.05 4.17
C GLN A 152 6.69 -46.91 5.60
N GLN A 153 6.63 -48.00 6.34
CA GLN A 153 6.22 -47.96 7.73
C GLN A 153 7.31 -47.25 8.56
N ALA A 154 6.95 -46.11 9.15
CA ALA A 154 7.84 -45.31 9.99
C ALA A 154 7.91 -45.82 11.44
N GLY A 155 6.91 -46.60 11.87
CA GLY A 155 6.87 -47.26 13.18
C GLY A 155 5.61 -46.96 13.98
N VAL A 156 5.51 -47.53 15.19
CA VAL A 156 4.39 -47.28 16.12
C VAL A 156 4.72 -46.10 17.02
N HIS A 157 3.89 -45.06 16.99
CA HIS A 157 4.09 -43.81 17.73
C HIS A 157 3.00 -43.64 18.79
N VAL A 158 3.41 -43.11 19.95
CA VAL A 158 2.49 -42.79 21.04
C VAL A 158 1.95 -41.37 20.83
N LEU A 159 0.66 -41.22 20.60
CA LEU A 159 -0.02 -39.94 20.39
C LEU A 159 -0.84 -39.58 21.63
N GLU A 160 -0.22 -38.90 22.60
CA GLU A 160 -0.76 -38.69 23.95
C GLU A 160 -2.12 -37.97 24.01
N GLY A 161 -3.21 -38.67 24.32
CA GLY A 161 -4.56 -38.06 24.39
C GLY A 161 -5.39 -38.22 23.11
N ASP A 162 -4.90 -38.99 22.13
CA ASP A 162 -5.77 -39.60 21.12
C ASP A 162 -6.56 -40.78 21.73
N GLN A 163 -7.73 -41.09 21.19
CA GLN A 163 -8.55 -42.24 21.60
C GLN A 163 -7.82 -43.58 21.36
N LEU A 164 -6.94 -43.61 20.36
CA LEU A 164 -6.01 -44.70 20.09
C LEU A 164 -4.59 -44.19 20.36
N PRO A 165 -4.06 -44.38 21.58
CA PRO A 165 -2.81 -43.75 22.00
C PRO A 165 -1.58 -44.30 21.28
N GLN A 166 -1.69 -45.42 20.56
CA GLN A 166 -0.63 -45.98 19.72
C GLN A 166 -1.14 -46.14 18.30
N ARG A 167 -0.43 -45.55 17.33
CA ARG A 167 -0.73 -45.70 15.91
C ARG A 167 0.50 -46.06 15.12
N THR A 168 0.31 -46.89 14.11
CA THR A 168 1.31 -47.06 13.06
C THR A 168 1.30 -45.83 12.17
N LEU A 169 2.47 -45.22 12.01
CA LEU A 169 2.69 -44.13 11.07
C LEU A 169 3.44 -44.65 9.84
N TYR A 170 3.17 -44.02 8.71
CA TYR A 170 3.78 -44.30 7.43
C TYR A 170 4.37 -43.00 6.87
N GLN A 171 5.56 -43.10 6.29
CA GLN A 171 6.17 -42.03 5.54
C GLN A 171 5.81 -42.20 4.08
N ILE A 172 5.27 -41.14 3.47
CA ILE A 172 5.00 -41.08 2.04
C ILE A 172 6.25 -40.50 1.37
N THR A 173 6.81 -41.25 0.42
CA THR A 173 8.08 -40.89 -0.24
C THR A 173 7.86 -40.23 -1.59
N SER A 174 6.81 -40.62 -2.31
CA SER A 174 6.44 -40.05 -3.61
C SER A 174 5.03 -40.50 -4.01
N SER A 175 4.47 -39.92 -5.08
CA SER A 175 3.35 -40.54 -5.78
C SER A 175 3.90 -41.52 -6.82
N ALA A 176 3.39 -42.75 -6.87
CA ALA A 176 3.77 -43.75 -7.87
C ALA A 176 3.42 -43.30 -9.31
N GLN A 177 2.55 -42.28 -9.46
CA GLN A 177 2.24 -41.64 -10.73
C GLN A 177 3.36 -40.73 -11.25
N ASP A 178 4.26 -40.22 -10.40
CA ASP A 178 5.39 -39.40 -10.83
C ASP A 178 6.51 -40.25 -11.49
N ALA A 179 6.54 -41.58 -11.29
CA ALA A 179 7.39 -42.50 -12.06
C ALA A 179 6.88 -42.74 -13.50
N LEU A 180 5.66 -42.31 -13.82
CA LEU A 180 5.05 -42.28 -15.14
C LEU A 180 5.11 -40.87 -15.77
N ALA A 181 6.12 -40.06 -15.40
CA ALA A 181 6.52 -38.78 -15.99
C ALA A 181 6.90 -38.90 -17.48
N GLY A 182 5.93 -39.29 -18.31
CA GLY A 182 5.97 -39.38 -19.76
C GLY A 182 4.62 -39.05 -20.41
N MET A 183 3.68 -38.49 -19.64
CA MET A 183 2.50 -37.82 -20.18
C MET A 183 2.48 -36.40 -19.60
N GLY A 184 2.53 -35.39 -20.48
CA GLY A 184 2.72 -33.99 -20.11
C GLY A 184 1.77 -33.47 -19.04
N GLU A 185 2.19 -32.39 -18.38
CA GLU A 185 1.36 -31.59 -17.46
C GLU A 185 -0.08 -31.54 -17.99
N ARG A 186 -1.05 -32.01 -17.19
CA ARG A 186 -2.45 -31.87 -17.57
C ARG A 186 -2.75 -30.38 -17.64
N ASP A 187 -3.01 -29.90 -18.85
CA ASP A 187 -3.45 -28.54 -19.13
C ASP A 187 -4.85 -28.34 -18.50
N THR A 188 -4.87 -27.82 -17.28
CA THR A 188 -6.07 -27.52 -16.47
C THR A 188 -6.20 -26.02 -16.22
N ALA A 189 -7.38 -25.60 -15.77
CA ALA A 189 -7.63 -24.20 -15.47
C ALA A 189 -6.72 -23.72 -14.34
N GLU A 190 -6.51 -24.56 -13.33
CA GLU A 190 -5.64 -24.33 -12.18
C GLU A 190 -4.18 -24.25 -12.59
N THR A 191 -3.66 -25.22 -13.35
CA THR A 191 -2.25 -25.18 -13.80
C THR A 191 -1.97 -23.93 -14.64
N SER A 192 -2.93 -23.51 -15.46
CA SER A 192 -2.86 -22.26 -16.22
C SER A 192 -2.89 -21.02 -15.31
N PHE A 193 -3.79 -20.98 -14.32
CA PHE A 193 -3.88 -19.88 -13.36
C PHE A 193 -2.58 -19.72 -12.56
N LEU A 194 -1.98 -20.82 -12.12
CA LEU A 194 -0.74 -20.81 -11.33
C LEU A 194 0.47 -20.40 -12.14
N ALA A 195 0.53 -20.79 -13.42
CA ALA A 195 1.55 -20.31 -14.33
C ALA A 195 1.48 -18.78 -14.47
N GLY A 196 0.28 -18.20 -14.44
CA GLY A 196 0.06 -16.76 -14.40
C GLY A 196 0.60 -16.14 -13.10
N VAL A 197 0.17 -16.69 -11.96
CA VAL A 197 0.63 -16.29 -10.63
C VAL A 197 2.15 -16.32 -10.49
N ALA A 198 2.83 -17.30 -11.11
CA ALA A 198 4.29 -17.42 -11.05
C ALA A 198 5.06 -16.26 -11.70
N TYR A 199 4.39 -15.40 -12.46
CA TYR A 199 4.99 -14.19 -13.02
C TYR A 199 4.95 -12.97 -12.09
N ILE A 200 4.14 -13.00 -11.02
CA ILE A 200 4.07 -11.91 -10.03
C ILE A 200 5.44 -11.74 -9.36
N GLY A 201 5.93 -10.50 -9.26
CA GLY A 201 7.25 -10.18 -8.71
C GLY A 201 8.42 -10.46 -9.67
N THR A 202 8.15 -10.92 -10.90
CA THR A 202 9.16 -11.11 -11.93
C THR A 202 9.16 -9.94 -12.92
N GLY A 203 10.22 -9.81 -13.74
CA GLY A 203 10.24 -8.83 -14.83
C GLY A 203 9.21 -9.07 -15.95
N LYS A 204 8.38 -10.12 -15.83
CA LYS A 204 7.29 -10.47 -16.74
C LYS A 204 5.90 -10.24 -16.12
N GLU A 205 5.85 -9.71 -14.91
CA GLU A 205 4.59 -9.32 -14.26
C GLU A 205 3.83 -8.32 -15.15
N ASN A 206 2.51 -8.49 -15.23
CA ASN A 206 1.59 -7.76 -16.10
C ASN A 206 1.84 -7.98 -17.62
N GLY A 207 2.72 -8.91 -17.99
CA GLY A 207 3.06 -9.24 -19.37
C GLY A 207 2.01 -10.07 -20.11
N GLU A 208 2.27 -10.31 -21.40
CA GLU A 208 1.42 -11.15 -22.24
C GLU A 208 1.42 -12.61 -21.77
N GLU A 209 2.52 -13.11 -21.22
CA GLU A 209 2.61 -14.48 -20.71
C GLU A 209 1.71 -14.69 -19.49
N GLU A 210 1.73 -13.78 -18.51
CA GLU A 210 0.85 -13.82 -17.33
C GLU A 210 -0.62 -13.74 -17.76
N THR A 211 -0.92 -12.79 -18.64
CA THR A 211 -2.27 -12.59 -19.16
C THR A 211 -2.77 -13.83 -19.90
N GLY A 212 -1.91 -14.45 -20.73
CA GLY A 212 -2.22 -15.66 -21.49
C GLY A 212 -2.57 -16.84 -20.58
N CYS A 213 -1.85 -16.97 -19.47
CA CYS A 213 -2.14 -17.97 -18.43
C CYS A 213 -3.54 -17.81 -17.81
N TYR A 214 -3.93 -16.60 -17.41
CA TYR A 214 -5.28 -16.38 -16.87
C TYR A 214 -6.39 -16.54 -17.92
N ARG A 215 -6.17 -16.09 -19.16
CA ARG A 215 -7.13 -16.33 -20.26
C ARG A 215 -7.32 -17.81 -20.51
N ARG A 216 -6.23 -18.59 -20.56
CA ARG A 216 -6.27 -20.04 -20.72
C ARG A 216 -7.03 -20.71 -19.57
N ALA A 217 -6.83 -20.24 -18.34
CA ALA A 217 -7.59 -20.70 -17.19
C ALA A 217 -9.10 -20.45 -17.36
N LEU A 218 -9.49 -19.27 -17.84
CA LEU A 218 -10.88 -18.88 -18.08
C LEU A 218 -11.53 -19.57 -19.29
N GLU A 219 -10.75 -19.93 -20.31
CA GLU A 219 -11.24 -20.76 -21.42
C GLU A 219 -11.69 -22.15 -20.95
N MET A 220 -10.96 -22.73 -19.99
CA MET A 220 -11.27 -24.03 -19.42
C MET A 220 -12.34 -23.96 -18.32
N ARG A 221 -12.29 -22.90 -17.52
CA ARG A 221 -13.24 -22.64 -16.43
C ARG A 221 -13.71 -21.18 -16.46
N PRO A 222 -14.79 -20.89 -17.20
CA PRO A 222 -15.33 -19.52 -17.30
C PRO A 222 -15.86 -18.95 -15.97
N ASP A 223 -16.13 -19.80 -14.98
CA ASP A 223 -16.57 -19.43 -13.63
C ASP A 223 -15.42 -19.47 -12.60
N TYR A 224 -14.18 -19.18 -13.02
CA TYR A 224 -13.03 -19.11 -12.12
C TYR A 224 -12.84 -17.69 -11.57
N ALA A 225 -13.39 -17.42 -10.39
CA ALA A 225 -13.39 -16.09 -9.77
C ALA A 225 -11.98 -15.52 -9.55
N GLU A 226 -11.03 -16.35 -9.12
CA GLU A 226 -9.64 -15.98 -8.87
C GLU A 226 -8.93 -15.56 -10.16
N ALA A 227 -9.11 -16.32 -11.26
CA ALA A 227 -8.55 -15.97 -12.56
C ALA A 227 -9.15 -14.68 -13.12
N HIS A 228 -10.46 -14.45 -12.95
CA HIS A 228 -11.07 -13.17 -13.27
C HIS A 228 -10.49 -12.03 -12.44
N ASN A 229 -10.34 -12.17 -11.12
CA ASN A 229 -9.75 -11.14 -10.29
C ASN A 229 -8.32 -10.79 -10.73
N ASN A 230 -7.45 -11.80 -10.91
CA ASN A 230 -6.05 -11.55 -11.26
C ASN A 230 -5.89 -11.01 -12.68
N LEU A 231 -6.70 -11.48 -13.63
CA LEU A 231 -6.75 -10.87 -14.96
C LEU A 231 -7.22 -9.41 -14.87
N GLY A 232 -8.17 -9.08 -14.00
CA GLY A 232 -8.56 -7.69 -13.73
C GLY A 232 -7.41 -6.83 -13.18
N VAL A 233 -6.54 -7.39 -12.33
CA VAL A 233 -5.36 -6.71 -11.80
C VAL A 233 -4.38 -6.38 -12.92
N VAL A 234 -4.05 -7.37 -13.75
CA VAL A 234 -3.15 -7.20 -14.91
C VAL A 234 -3.72 -6.18 -15.90
N MET A 235 -5.00 -6.28 -16.25
CA MET A 235 -5.66 -5.33 -17.15
C MET A 235 -5.62 -3.90 -16.59
N ARG A 236 -5.79 -3.72 -15.28
CA ARG A 236 -5.67 -2.40 -14.65
C ARG A 236 -4.25 -1.87 -14.75
N ALA A 237 -3.24 -2.70 -14.47
CA ALA A 237 -1.83 -2.31 -14.58
C ALA A 237 -1.45 -1.88 -16.01
N ASN A 238 -2.07 -2.52 -17.01
CA ASN A 238 -1.88 -2.20 -18.43
C ASN A 238 -2.73 -1.03 -18.93
N GLY A 239 -3.49 -0.35 -18.05
CA GLY A 239 -4.36 0.78 -18.41
C GLY A 239 -5.69 0.37 -19.09
N GLU A 240 -5.96 -0.93 -19.22
CA GLU A 240 -7.21 -1.48 -19.77
C GLU A 240 -8.33 -1.50 -18.72
N GLU A 241 -8.56 -0.35 -18.11
CA GLU A 241 -9.45 -0.18 -16.95
C GLU A 241 -10.90 -0.64 -17.21
N GLY A 242 -11.40 -0.51 -18.44
CA GLY A 242 -12.74 -0.99 -18.81
C GLY A 242 -12.85 -2.52 -18.74
N VAL A 243 -11.81 -3.22 -19.21
CA VAL A 243 -11.71 -4.68 -19.18
C VAL A 243 -11.52 -5.17 -17.74
N ALA A 244 -10.67 -4.48 -16.97
CA ALA A 244 -10.47 -4.74 -15.55
C ALA A 244 -11.80 -4.70 -14.77
N ALA A 245 -12.62 -3.67 -14.98
CA ALA A 245 -13.91 -3.52 -14.32
C ALA A 245 -14.91 -4.65 -14.66
N GLU A 246 -14.88 -5.20 -15.87
CA GLU A 246 -15.71 -6.34 -16.24
C GLU A 246 -15.27 -7.60 -15.50
N HIS A 247 -13.96 -7.86 -15.47
CA HIS A 247 -13.42 -9.02 -14.77
C HIS A 247 -13.65 -8.98 -13.26
N TYR A 248 -13.50 -7.83 -12.60
CA TYR A 248 -13.84 -7.72 -11.18
C TYR A 248 -15.32 -7.96 -10.92
N ARG A 249 -16.23 -7.40 -11.74
CA ARG A 249 -17.67 -7.63 -11.61
C ARG A 249 -18.03 -9.11 -11.81
N GLN A 250 -17.37 -9.77 -12.75
CA GLN A 250 -17.56 -11.21 -12.99
C GLN A 250 -17.05 -12.04 -11.81
N ALA A 251 -15.88 -11.72 -11.24
CA ALA A 251 -15.36 -12.38 -10.04
C ALA A 251 -16.31 -12.25 -8.84
N ILE A 252 -16.85 -11.05 -8.60
CA ILE A 252 -17.83 -10.78 -7.53
C ILE A 252 -19.16 -11.50 -7.79
N LYS A 253 -19.59 -11.58 -9.06
CA LYS A 253 -20.82 -12.29 -9.45
C LYS A 253 -20.69 -13.80 -9.21
N ILE A 254 -19.55 -14.39 -9.56
CA ILE A 254 -19.27 -15.81 -9.34
C ILE A 254 -19.16 -16.10 -7.84
N ARG A 255 -18.39 -15.28 -7.13
CA ARG A 255 -18.13 -15.43 -5.69
C ARG A 255 -18.57 -14.18 -4.95
N ALA A 256 -19.81 -14.20 -4.46
CA ALA A 256 -20.41 -13.08 -3.75
C ALA A 256 -19.67 -12.69 -2.44
N TRP A 257 -18.95 -13.64 -1.84
CA TRP A 257 -18.13 -13.42 -0.64
C TRP A 257 -16.63 -13.45 -1.02
N TYR A 258 -16.19 -12.42 -1.77
CA TYR A 258 -14.83 -12.28 -2.26
C TYR A 258 -14.25 -10.89 -1.94
N PRO A 259 -13.58 -10.71 -0.80
CA PRO A 259 -13.09 -9.40 -0.36
C PRO A 259 -12.01 -8.82 -1.29
N GLU A 260 -11.13 -9.64 -1.86
CA GLU A 260 -10.04 -9.21 -2.75
C GLU A 260 -10.58 -8.57 -4.04
N ALA A 261 -11.60 -9.19 -4.66
CA ALA A 261 -12.21 -8.63 -5.87
C ALA A 261 -12.97 -7.32 -5.59
N ASN A 262 -13.62 -7.21 -4.43
CA ASN A 262 -14.25 -5.96 -4.01
C ASN A 262 -13.20 -4.86 -3.75
N TYR A 263 -12.12 -5.17 -3.03
CA TYR A 263 -11.00 -4.26 -2.81
C TYR A 263 -10.37 -3.80 -4.14
N ASN A 264 -10.01 -4.72 -5.02
CA ASN A 264 -9.36 -4.39 -6.30
C ASN A 264 -10.28 -3.56 -7.20
N TYR A 265 -11.58 -3.83 -7.18
CA TYR A 265 -12.56 -3.00 -7.88
C TYR A 265 -12.69 -1.62 -7.25
N ALA A 266 -12.67 -1.51 -5.92
CA ALA A 266 -12.70 -0.23 -5.22
C ALA A 266 -11.52 0.66 -5.60
N VAL A 267 -10.31 0.08 -5.66
CA VAL A 267 -9.10 0.78 -6.11
C VAL A 267 -9.26 1.33 -7.54
N LEU A 268 -9.80 0.52 -8.45
CA LEU A 268 -10.07 0.94 -9.83
C LEU A 268 -11.14 2.04 -9.92
N LEU A 269 -12.20 1.96 -9.12
CA LEU A 269 -13.24 3.00 -9.09
C LEU A 269 -12.68 4.31 -8.53
N HIS A 270 -11.81 4.23 -7.53
CA HIS A 270 -11.12 5.38 -6.96
C HIS A 270 -10.22 6.07 -8.01
N SER A 271 -9.38 5.31 -8.74
CA SER A 271 -8.53 5.91 -9.79
C SER A 271 -9.32 6.62 -10.89
N ARG A 272 -10.56 6.17 -11.14
CA ARG A 272 -11.50 6.79 -12.09
C ARG A 272 -12.31 7.96 -11.54
N GLY A 273 -12.10 8.34 -10.28
CA GLY A 273 -12.87 9.39 -9.62
C GLY A 273 -14.29 8.99 -9.25
N ASN A 274 -14.70 7.72 -9.40
CA ASN A 274 -15.97 7.23 -8.90
C ASN A 274 -15.85 6.92 -7.39
N LEU A 275 -15.75 8.00 -6.61
CA LEU A 275 -15.51 7.94 -5.17
C LEU A 275 -16.63 7.19 -4.44
N HIS A 276 -17.88 7.42 -4.83
CA HIS A 276 -19.02 6.73 -4.22
C HIS A 276 -18.98 5.21 -4.43
N GLY A 277 -18.76 4.77 -5.67
CA GLY A 277 -18.64 3.35 -5.97
C GLY A 277 -17.43 2.71 -5.28
N ALA A 278 -16.31 3.43 -5.17
CA ALA A 278 -15.14 2.97 -4.43
C ALA A 278 -15.46 2.76 -2.94
N ALA A 279 -16.14 3.71 -2.29
CA ALA A 279 -16.55 3.58 -0.88
C ALA A 279 -17.39 2.32 -0.66
N GLU A 280 -18.42 2.09 -1.49
CA GLU A 280 -19.27 0.90 -1.37
C GLU A 280 -18.46 -0.39 -1.47
N ARG A 281 -17.54 -0.47 -2.43
CA ARG A 281 -16.74 -1.68 -2.65
C ARG A 281 -15.74 -1.92 -1.52
N TYR A 282 -15.10 -0.88 -0.98
CA TYR A 282 -14.27 -1.01 0.22
C TYR A 282 -15.08 -1.47 1.43
N GLN A 283 -16.28 -0.91 1.63
CA GLN A 283 -17.18 -1.31 2.72
C GLN A 283 -17.61 -2.77 2.59
N GLU A 284 -17.92 -3.25 1.38
CA GLU A 284 -18.22 -4.67 1.16
C GLU A 284 -17.00 -5.55 1.45
N ALA A 285 -15.80 -5.16 1.02
CA ALA A 285 -14.58 -5.89 1.36
C ALA A 285 -14.38 -5.99 2.89
N LEU A 286 -14.60 -4.89 3.62
CA LEU A 286 -14.49 -4.84 5.08
C LEU A 286 -15.63 -5.60 5.79
N ARG A 287 -16.84 -5.63 5.23
CA ARG A 287 -17.95 -6.43 5.75
C ARG A 287 -17.62 -7.93 5.69
N MET A 288 -16.90 -8.36 4.66
CA MET A 288 -16.48 -9.75 4.49
C MET A 288 -15.22 -10.08 5.29
N ARG A 289 -14.26 -9.15 5.34
CA ARG A 289 -12.99 -9.28 6.06
C ARG A 289 -12.72 -7.99 6.86
N PRO A 290 -13.20 -7.91 8.12
CA PRO A 290 -13.04 -6.72 8.95
C PRO A 290 -11.59 -6.35 9.26
N ASP A 291 -10.66 -7.28 9.15
CA ASP A 291 -9.22 -7.09 9.35
C ASP A 291 -8.45 -6.80 8.05
N TYR A 292 -9.14 -6.43 6.96
CA TYR A 292 -8.50 -6.10 5.69
C TYR A 292 -7.86 -4.71 5.72
N VAL A 293 -6.59 -4.68 6.15
CA VAL A 293 -5.77 -3.47 6.33
C VAL A 293 -5.81 -2.52 5.13
N ASP A 294 -5.59 -3.04 3.93
CA ASP A 294 -5.49 -2.18 2.73
C ASP A 294 -6.85 -1.56 2.35
N ALA A 295 -7.97 -2.23 2.67
CA ALA A 295 -9.30 -1.68 2.49
C ALA A 295 -9.63 -0.59 3.53
N HIS A 296 -9.16 -0.74 4.77
CA HIS A 296 -9.21 0.33 5.78
C HIS A 296 -8.42 1.55 5.30
N TYR A 297 -7.19 1.35 4.83
CA TYR A 297 -6.36 2.43 4.28
C TYR A 297 -7.03 3.13 3.09
N GLY A 298 -7.52 2.36 2.11
CA GLY A 298 -8.20 2.89 0.94
C GLY A 298 -9.45 3.70 1.27
N LEU A 299 -10.29 3.20 2.20
CA LEU A 299 -11.49 3.89 2.64
C LEU A 299 -11.15 5.14 3.48
N GLY A 300 -10.14 5.08 4.35
CA GLY A 300 -9.67 6.24 5.12
C GLY A 300 -9.21 7.40 4.22
N ASN A 301 -8.43 7.10 3.18
CA ASN A 301 -8.00 8.09 2.20
C ASN A 301 -9.18 8.72 1.45
N LEU A 302 -10.15 7.90 1.09
CA LEU A 302 -11.35 8.34 0.38
C LEU A 302 -12.20 9.28 1.25
N GLN A 303 -12.37 8.95 2.53
CA GLN A 303 -13.12 9.79 3.48
C GLN A 303 -12.41 11.12 3.74
N ARG A 304 -11.06 11.12 3.81
CA ARG A 304 -10.26 12.36 3.89
C ARG A 304 -10.52 13.24 2.68
N ALA A 305 -10.47 12.68 1.47
CA ALA A 305 -10.75 13.42 0.23
C ALA A 305 -12.20 13.94 0.17
N ALA A 306 -13.15 13.26 0.82
CA ALA A 306 -14.53 13.71 0.95
C ALA A 306 -14.75 14.77 2.05
N GLY A 307 -13.72 15.10 2.84
CA GLY A 307 -13.79 16.04 3.96
C GLY A 307 -14.34 15.43 5.26
N ASP A 308 -14.60 14.13 5.31
CA ASP A 308 -15.03 13.44 6.55
C ASP A 308 -13.80 12.99 7.35
N ALA A 309 -13.20 13.95 8.06
CA ALA A 309 -12.01 13.72 8.86
C ALA A 309 -12.23 12.67 9.97
N SER A 310 -13.45 12.57 10.51
CA SER A 310 -13.76 11.63 11.59
C SER A 310 -13.77 10.18 11.09
N GLN A 311 -14.41 9.91 9.95
CA GLN A 311 -14.38 8.57 9.35
C GLN A 311 -12.98 8.22 8.83
N ALA A 312 -12.27 9.20 8.28
CA ALA A 312 -10.89 9.01 7.84
C ALA A 312 -9.98 8.58 9.01
N GLU A 313 -10.04 9.27 10.15
CA GLU A 313 -9.23 8.91 11.33
C GLU A 313 -9.59 7.52 11.84
N GLN A 314 -10.88 7.17 11.93
CA GLN A 314 -11.30 5.85 12.38
C GLN A 314 -10.68 4.72 11.53
N HIS A 315 -10.74 4.86 10.20
CA HIS A 315 -10.20 3.84 9.30
C HIS A 315 -8.67 3.78 9.30
N LEU A 316 -7.97 4.92 9.35
CA LEU A 316 -6.51 4.96 9.39
C LEU A 316 -5.97 4.44 10.72
N VAL A 317 -6.61 4.75 11.84
CA VAL A 317 -6.26 4.19 13.16
C VAL A 317 -6.43 2.68 13.17
N GLU A 318 -7.52 2.15 12.60
CA GLU A 318 -7.73 0.71 12.53
C GLU A 318 -6.70 0.02 11.62
N ALA A 319 -6.33 0.63 10.49
CA ALA A 319 -5.25 0.14 9.65
C ALA A 319 -3.91 0.06 10.41
N LEU A 320 -3.56 1.08 11.20
CA LEU A 320 -2.34 1.08 12.04
C LEU A 320 -2.44 0.09 13.21
N ARG A 321 -3.63 -0.12 13.77
CA ARG A 321 -3.85 -1.14 14.82
C ARG A 321 -3.56 -2.54 14.29
N LEU A 322 -3.98 -2.83 13.06
CA LEU A 322 -3.81 -4.12 12.40
C LEU A 322 -2.39 -4.31 11.82
N ARG A 323 -1.80 -3.25 11.27
CA ARG A 323 -0.43 -3.25 10.73
C ARG A 323 0.30 -1.98 11.19
N PRO A 324 0.97 -2.01 12.35
CA PRO A 324 1.68 -0.83 12.88
C PRO A 324 2.81 -0.34 12.00
N GLU A 325 3.51 -1.23 11.28
CA GLU A 325 4.65 -0.88 10.42
C GLU A 325 4.20 -0.60 8.97
N TYR A 326 3.17 0.23 8.77
CA TYR A 326 2.66 0.60 7.44
C TYR A 326 2.94 2.07 7.11
N ALA A 327 4.05 2.32 6.41
CA ALA A 327 4.57 3.66 6.14
C ALA A 327 3.57 4.59 5.44
N GLU A 328 2.83 4.09 4.44
CA GLU A 328 1.83 4.85 3.69
C GLU A 328 0.65 5.30 4.56
N VAL A 329 0.23 4.45 5.51
CA VAL A 329 -0.83 4.79 6.45
C VAL A 329 -0.33 5.85 7.43
N HIS A 330 0.91 5.72 7.92
CA HIS A 330 1.54 6.75 8.75
C HIS A 330 1.61 8.10 8.02
N ASN A 331 2.08 8.13 6.77
CA ASN A 331 2.14 9.35 5.96
C ASN A 331 0.75 9.97 5.76
N ASN A 332 -0.25 9.18 5.36
CA ASN A 332 -1.57 9.73 5.08
C ASN A 332 -2.34 10.11 6.35
N PHE A 333 -2.07 9.44 7.47
CA PHE A 333 -2.62 9.85 8.75
C PHE A 333 -1.99 11.15 9.23
N ALA A 334 -0.69 11.35 9.00
CA ALA A 334 -0.04 12.62 9.25
C ALA A 334 -0.66 13.76 8.42
N ILE A 335 -0.92 13.53 7.12
CA ILE A 335 -1.63 14.50 6.26
C ILE A 335 -3.01 14.82 6.83
N LEU A 336 -3.79 13.81 7.22
CA LEU A 336 -5.10 14.04 7.85
C LEU A 336 -4.97 14.86 9.14
N LEU A 337 -3.95 14.61 9.96
CA LEU A 337 -3.70 15.35 11.19
C LEU A 337 -3.34 16.81 10.91
N ASP A 338 -2.55 17.09 9.87
CA ASP A 338 -2.27 18.45 9.39
C ASP A 338 -3.55 19.14 8.90
N ASP A 339 -4.39 18.44 8.13
CA ASP A 339 -5.70 18.94 7.66
C ASP A 339 -6.61 19.32 8.85
N MET A 340 -6.45 18.63 10.00
CA MET A 340 -7.14 18.92 11.27
C MET A 340 -6.41 19.94 12.16
N GLY A 341 -5.26 20.48 11.76
CA GLY A 341 -4.46 21.43 12.53
C GLY A 341 -3.68 20.83 13.70
N GLN A 342 -3.44 19.51 13.70
CA GLN A 342 -2.75 18.77 14.76
C GLN A 342 -1.28 18.52 14.42
N ALA A 343 -0.53 19.61 14.22
CA ALA A 343 0.83 19.59 13.66
C ALA A 343 1.82 18.71 14.45
N GLU A 344 1.78 18.70 15.78
CA GLU A 344 2.72 17.89 16.58
C GLU A 344 2.49 16.39 16.39
N ARG A 345 1.22 15.96 16.28
CA ARG A 345 0.87 14.56 15.99
C ARG A 345 1.25 14.20 14.56
N ALA A 346 0.99 15.08 13.60
CA ALA A 346 1.38 14.88 12.21
C ALA A 346 2.89 14.64 12.08
N GLN A 347 3.72 15.48 12.70
CA GLN A 347 5.18 15.30 12.70
C GLN A 347 5.66 13.98 13.30
N GLN A 348 4.95 13.42 14.29
CA GLN A 348 5.29 12.09 14.82
C GLN A 348 5.03 11.00 13.77
N HIS A 349 3.90 11.08 13.08
CA HIS A 349 3.54 10.10 12.05
C HIS A 349 4.39 10.22 10.79
N TYR A 350 4.78 11.43 10.34
CA TYR A 350 5.75 11.58 9.25
C TYR A 350 7.11 10.98 9.60
N ARG A 351 7.62 11.23 10.82
CA ARG A 351 8.87 10.62 11.29
C ARG A 351 8.80 9.10 11.29
N GLU A 352 7.66 8.54 11.69
CA GLU A 352 7.46 7.10 11.69
C GLU A 352 7.36 6.52 10.27
N ALA A 353 6.71 7.21 9.33
CA ALA A 353 6.70 6.82 7.93
C ALA A 353 8.11 6.74 7.34
N VAL A 354 8.94 7.76 7.59
CA VAL A 354 10.35 7.81 7.16
C VAL A 354 11.20 6.74 7.88
N ARG A 355 10.94 6.48 9.17
CA ARG A 355 11.64 5.43 9.93
C ARG A 355 11.35 4.03 9.37
N ILE A 356 10.09 3.75 9.03
CA ILE A 356 9.65 2.47 8.49
C ILE A 356 10.17 2.29 7.06
N ARG A 357 10.07 3.33 6.23
CA ARG A 357 10.51 3.31 4.83
C ARG A 357 11.39 4.52 4.51
N PRO A 358 12.72 4.40 4.71
CA PRO A 358 13.65 5.49 4.43
C PRO A 358 13.71 5.92 2.96
N ASP A 359 13.36 5.04 2.03
CA ASP A 359 13.33 5.26 0.58
C ASP A 359 11.96 5.76 0.07
N TYR A 360 11.17 6.44 0.92
CA TYR A 360 9.85 6.96 0.58
C TYR A 360 9.88 8.48 0.30
N PRO A 361 10.04 8.94 -0.96
CA PRO A 361 10.24 10.35 -1.27
C PRO A 361 9.05 11.24 -0.85
N GLU A 362 7.81 10.75 -0.96
CA GLU A 362 6.63 11.51 -0.55
C GLU A 362 6.59 11.74 0.97
N ALA A 363 7.03 10.78 1.78
CA ALA A 363 7.10 10.97 3.24
C ALA A 363 8.18 11.97 3.65
N HIS A 364 9.35 11.96 2.97
CA HIS A 364 10.38 12.98 3.17
C HIS A 364 9.88 14.37 2.78
N TYR A 365 9.23 14.50 1.62
CA TYR A 365 8.65 15.77 1.16
C TYR A 365 7.58 16.29 2.13
N ASN A 366 6.64 15.46 2.57
CA ASN A 366 5.60 15.90 3.51
C ASN A 366 6.17 16.20 4.90
N SER A 367 7.18 15.44 5.35
CA SER A 367 7.94 15.76 6.57
C SER A 367 8.63 17.12 6.45
N ALA A 368 9.26 17.42 5.31
CA ALA A 368 9.90 18.71 5.05
C ALA A 368 8.91 19.87 5.20
N LEU A 369 7.73 19.71 4.61
CA LEU A 369 6.64 20.67 4.73
C LEU A 369 6.17 20.88 6.18
N ALA A 370 6.02 19.79 6.94
CA ALA A 370 5.62 19.87 8.34
C ALA A 370 6.70 20.53 9.22
N LEU A 371 7.98 20.33 8.90
CA LEU A 371 9.12 20.97 9.58
C LEU A 371 9.19 22.47 9.23
N GLU A 372 8.98 22.82 7.97
CA GLU A 372 8.96 24.20 7.49
C GLU A 372 7.84 25.00 8.17
N ASN A 373 6.63 24.45 8.23
CA ASN A 373 5.49 25.07 8.92
C ASN A 373 5.74 25.27 10.43
N ALA A 374 6.57 24.41 11.03
CA ALA A 374 7.00 24.54 12.42
C ALA A 374 8.21 25.45 12.62
N GLY A 375 8.74 26.07 11.55
CA GLY A 375 9.92 26.94 11.58
C GLY A 375 11.25 26.20 11.74
N GLN A 376 11.26 24.87 11.59
CA GLN A 376 12.46 24.03 11.68
C GLN A 376 13.14 23.95 10.30
N LEU A 377 13.66 25.09 9.84
CA LEU A 377 14.09 25.29 8.45
C LEU A 377 15.26 24.38 8.03
N GLU A 378 16.23 24.13 8.92
CA GLU A 378 17.35 23.24 8.63
C GLU A 378 16.89 21.78 8.45
N GLY A 379 15.92 21.35 9.26
CA GLY A 379 15.32 20.02 9.13
C GLY A 379 14.49 19.90 7.85
N ALA A 380 13.73 20.94 7.50
CA ALA A 380 12.96 20.99 6.27
C ALA A 380 13.86 20.87 5.03
N GLU A 381 14.95 21.64 4.97
CA GLU A 381 15.93 21.57 3.89
C GLU A 381 16.51 20.16 3.73
N ALA A 382 16.95 19.54 4.83
CA ALA A 382 17.49 18.18 4.80
C ALA A 382 16.47 17.16 4.27
N SER A 383 15.21 17.27 4.70
CA SER A 383 14.14 16.39 4.22
C SER A 383 13.78 16.64 2.75
N TYR A 384 13.79 17.88 2.27
CA TYR A 384 13.61 18.16 0.83
C TYR A 384 14.74 17.56 -0.01
N LEU A 385 15.99 17.72 0.43
CA LEU A 385 17.16 17.16 -0.26
C LEU A 385 17.12 15.63 -0.31
N GLU A 386 16.65 14.95 0.74
CA GLU A 386 16.47 13.51 0.74
C GLU A 386 15.32 13.07 -0.20
N ALA A 387 14.21 13.81 -0.23
CA ALA A 387 13.16 13.55 -1.22
C ALA A 387 13.68 13.64 -2.67
N LEU A 388 14.55 14.63 -2.93
CA LEU A 388 15.19 14.85 -4.24
C LEU A 388 16.30 13.84 -4.56
N SER A 389 17.00 13.30 -3.55
CA SER A 389 18.00 12.24 -3.75
C SER A 389 17.32 10.93 -4.21
N LEU A 390 16.14 10.65 -3.66
CA LEU A 390 15.32 9.48 -3.99
C LEU A 390 14.53 9.66 -5.29
N ARG A 391 14.04 10.87 -5.56
CA ARG A 391 13.34 11.24 -6.80
C ARG A 391 13.83 12.60 -7.30
N SER A 392 14.79 12.57 -8.22
CA SER A 392 15.37 13.80 -8.79
C SER A 392 14.37 14.60 -9.62
N GLU A 393 13.42 13.95 -10.29
CA GLU A 393 12.37 14.63 -11.06
C GLU A 393 11.13 14.87 -10.18
N TYR A 394 11.28 15.72 -9.16
CA TYR A 394 10.19 16.07 -8.24
C TYR A 394 9.97 17.60 -8.18
N PRO A 395 9.20 18.16 -9.13
CA PRO A 395 9.02 19.61 -9.26
C PRO A 395 8.52 20.32 -7.99
N GLU A 396 7.60 19.70 -7.26
CA GLU A 396 7.04 20.27 -6.03
C GLU A 396 8.11 20.41 -4.93
N ALA A 397 9.00 19.41 -4.79
CA ALA A 397 10.11 19.46 -3.83
C ALA A 397 11.14 20.51 -4.23
N HIS A 398 11.47 20.61 -5.53
CA HIS A 398 12.36 21.66 -6.03
C HIS A 398 11.80 23.07 -5.81
N ASN A 399 10.54 23.33 -6.14
CA ASN A 399 9.94 24.65 -5.97
C ASN A 399 9.92 25.07 -4.49
N ASN A 400 9.51 24.17 -3.58
CA ASN A 400 9.46 24.52 -2.15
C ASN A 400 10.85 24.69 -1.54
N LEU A 401 11.83 23.87 -1.94
CA LEU A 401 13.22 24.06 -1.54
C LEU A 401 13.78 25.39 -2.05
N ALA A 402 13.45 25.78 -3.29
CA ALA A 402 13.85 27.08 -3.83
C ALA A 402 13.26 28.25 -3.03
N ILE A 403 11.99 28.18 -2.66
CA ILE A 403 11.32 29.18 -1.82
C ILE A 403 12.00 29.26 -0.43
N LEU A 404 12.30 28.12 0.19
CA LEU A 404 12.98 28.04 1.47
C LEU A 404 14.38 28.70 1.42
N LEU A 405 15.17 28.37 0.39
CA LEU A 405 16.52 28.90 0.18
C LEU A 405 16.49 30.41 -0.11
N GLN A 406 15.55 30.86 -0.95
CA GLN A 406 15.33 32.28 -1.23
C GLN A 406 14.97 33.05 0.04
N ALA A 407 14.11 32.49 0.90
CA ALA A 407 13.75 33.10 2.18
C ALA A 407 14.94 33.21 3.15
N ARG A 408 15.92 32.30 3.03
CA ARG A 408 17.19 32.34 3.77
C ARG A 408 18.27 33.21 3.13
N GLY A 409 18.00 33.75 1.93
CA GLY A 409 18.93 34.59 1.18
C GLY A 409 19.97 33.84 0.35
N ASP A 410 19.85 32.50 0.24
CA ASP A 410 20.70 31.71 -0.65
C ASP A 410 20.15 31.74 -2.08
N LEU A 411 20.30 32.91 -2.71
CA LEU A 411 19.66 33.21 -4.00
C LEU A 411 20.23 32.36 -5.14
N GLU A 412 21.52 32.00 -5.06
CA GLU A 412 22.20 31.19 -6.08
C GLU A 412 21.69 29.74 -6.04
N ALA A 413 21.57 29.15 -4.85
CA ALA A 413 21.02 27.79 -4.71
C ALA A 413 19.53 27.73 -5.07
N ALA A 414 18.74 28.76 -4.71
CA ALA A 414 17.33 28.85 -5.09
C ALA A 414 17.13 28.88 -6.62
N GLU A 415 17.99 29.60 -7.35
CA GLU A 415 17.93 29.68 -8.81
C GLU A 415 18.10 28.32 -9.48
N VAL A 416 19.03 27.50 -9.01
CA VAL A 416 19.25 26.13 -9.53
C VAL A 416 17.95 25.32 -9.48
N HIS A 417 17.23 25.40 -8.37
CA HIS A 417 15.99 24.64 -8.18
C HIS A 417 14.82 25.19 -8.99
N TYR A 418 14.64 26.52 -9.09
CA TYR A 418 13.61 27.08 -9.98
C TYR A 418 13.87 26.72 -11.45
N LEU A 419 15.12 26.79 -11.91
CA LEU A 419 15.48 26.40 -13.28
C LEU A 419 15.20 24.92 -13.54
N GLU A 420 15.40 24.04 -12.55
CA GLU A 420 15.07 22.62 -12.69
C GLU A 420 13.56 22.39 -12.79
N VAL A 421 12.75 23.13 -12.02
CA VAL A 421 11.28 23.09 -12.19
C VAL A 421 10.88 23.58 -13.57
N LEU A 422 11.45 24.69 -14.07
CA LEU A 422 11.17 25.19 -15.42
C LEU A 422 11.68 24.26 -16.53
N ARG A 423 12.74 23.48 -16.28
CA ARG A 423 13.19 22.42 -17.18
C ARG A 423 12.16 21.29 -17.27
N LEU A 424 11.59 20.88 -16.14
CA LEU A 424 10.59 19.81 -16.04
C LEU A 424 9.20 20.26 -16.50
N ARG A 425 8.83 21.51 -16.20
CA ARG A 425 7.54 22.13 -16.48
C ARG A 425 7.73 23.56 -17.01
N PRO A 426 8.10 23.74 -18.29
CA PRO A 426 8.30 25.07 -18.89
C PRO A 426 7.04 25.95 -18.92
N GLY A 427 5.86 25.34 -18.74
CA GLY A 427 4.57 26.01 -18.73
C GLY A 427 4.01 26.23 -17.32
N ASP A 428 4.81 26.12 -16.26
CA ASP A 428 4.34 26.31 -14.87
C ASP A 428 4.35 27.80 -14.47
N PRO A 429 3.19 28.48 -14.45
CA PRO A 429 3.15 29.90 -14.18
C PRO A 429 3.54 30.25 -12.75
N GLU A 430 3.35 29.35 -11.78
CA GLU A 430 3.71 29.59 -10.37
C GLU A 430 5.24 29.70 -10.24
N THR A 431 5.97 28.77 -10.85
CA THR A 431 7.43 28.79 -10.86
C THR A 431 7.97 30.00 -11.61
N HIS A 432 7.39 30.37 -12.76
CA HIS A 432 7.76 31.60 -13.46
C HIS A 432 7.60 32.84 -12.57
N TYR A 433 6.51 32.92 -11.82
CA TYR A 433 6.28 34.02 -10.88
C TYR A 433 7.30 34.00 -9.74
N ASN A 434 7.51 32.87 -9.07
CA ASN A 434 8.46 32.75 -7.96
C ASN A 434 9.89 33.06 -8.41
N PHE A 435 10.28 32.59 -9.60
CA PHE A 435 11.58 32.88 -10.19
C PHE A 435 11.74 34.37 -10.53
N SER A 436 10.69 35.04 -11.02
CA SER A 436 10.72 36.50 -11.22
C SER A 436 11.03 37.26 -9.92
N LEU A 437 10.48 36.82 -8.78
CA LEU A 437 10.76 37.42 -7.47
C LEU A 437 12.21 37.20 -7.04
N LEU A 438 12.76 36.01 -7.33
CA LEU A 438 14.18 35.73 -7.09
C LEU A 438 15.09 36.63 -7.93
N LEU A 439 14.79 36.77 -9.23
CA LEU A 439 15.57 37.61 -10.15
C LEU A 439 15.55 39.08 -9.73
N ARG A 440 14.42 39.61 -9.27
CA ARG A 440 14.36 40.96 -8.66
C ARG A 440 15.23 41.08 -7.43
N ALA A 441 15.23 40.06 -6.55
CA ALA A 441 16.10 40.04 -5.37
C ALA A 441 17.60 40.01 -5.75
N GLN A 442 17.95 39.45 -6.91
CA GLN A 442 19.30 39.48 -7.48
C GLN A 442 19.61 40.77 -8.28
N GLY A 443 18.62 41.67 -8.48
CA GLY A 443 18.76 42.90 -9.28
C GLY A 443 18.67 42.72 -10.80
N ARG A 444 18.20 41.56 -11.28
CA ARG A 444 18.05 41.22 -12.70
C ARG A 444 16.67 41.59 -13.22
N GLU A 445 16.36 42.89 -13.22
CA GLU A 445 15.01 43.40 -13.49
C GLU A 445 14.46 43.02 -14.87
N SER A 446 15.28 43.05 -15.93
CA SER A 446 14.82 42.69 -17.28
C SER A 446 14.34 41.24 -17.37
N GLU A 447 15.12 40.32 -16.80
CA GLU A 447 14.78 38.89 -16.80
C GLU A 447 13.59 38.60 -15.88
N ALA A 448 13.51 39.32 -14.75
CA ALA A 448 12.37 39.22 -13.86
C ALA A 448 11.06 39.63 -14.56
N ASP A 449 11.06 40.73 -15.30
CA ASP A 449 9.87 41.19 -16.02
C ASP A 449 9.47 40.23 -17.15
N GLU A 450 10.43 39.59 -17.82
CA GLU A 450 10.16 38.52 -18.80
C GLU A 450 9.44 37.34 -18.14
N HIS A 451 10.00 36.77 -17.06
CA HIS A 451 9.38 35.64 -16.36
C HIS A 451 8.03 36.00 -15.73
N PHE A 452 7.87 37.22 -15.23
CA PHE A 452 6.60 37.72 -14.71
C PHE A 452 5.51 37.79 -15.80
N ASN A 453 5.85 38.31 -16.97
CA ASN A 453 4.93 38.35 -18.11
C ASN A 453 4.58 36.94 -18.58
N THR A 454 5.55 36.02 -18.65
CA THR A 454 5.29 34.61 -18.99
C THR A 454 4.37 33.95 -17.98
N ALA A 455 4.54 34.19 -16.67
CA ALA A 455 3.61 33.69 -15.64
C ALA A 455 2.17 34.16 -15.90
N HIS A 456 2.00 35.43 -16.28
CA HIS A 456 0.70 36.01 -16.61
C HIS A 456 0.09 35.45 -17.90
N GLU A 457 0.90 35.14 -18.92
CA GLU A 457 0.43 34.55 -20.17
C GLU A 457 0.03 33.08 -20.03
N LEU A 458 0.75 32.33 -19.19
CA LEU A 458 0.50 30.90 -18.93
C LEU A 458 -0.64 30.65 -17.94
N ALA A 459 -1.07 31.71 -17.24
CA ALA A 459 -2.17 31.68 -16.30
C ALA A 459 -3.50 31.20 -16.94
N PRO A 460 -4.22 30.21 -16.36
CA PRO A 460 -5.57 29.89 -16.83
C PRO A 460 -6.49 31.12 -16.82
N ALA A 461 -7.40 31.24 -17.78
CA ALA A 461 -8.30 32.39 -17.90
C ALA A 461 -9.19 32.62 -16.66
N GLU A 462 -9.38 31.60 -15.82
CA GLU A 462 -10.10 31.66 -14.54
C GLU A 462 -9.30 32.36 -13.43
N TRP A 463 -7.99 32.58 -13.63
CA TRP A 463 -7.11 33.35 -12.74
C TRP A 463 -7.36 34.87 -12.85
N PHE A 464 -8.06 35.33 -13.91
CA PHE A 464 -8.56 36.69 -14.07
C PHE A 464 -10.07 36.63 -14.33
N GLY A 465 -10.87 36.81 -13.27
CA GLY A 465 -12.33 36.86 -13.39
C GLY A 465 -12.81 37.77 -14.53
N ALA A 466 -13.88 37.36 -15.20
CA ALA A 466 -14.52 38.13 -16.27
C ALA A 466 -14.65 39.63 -15.89
N PRO A 467 -14.47 40.57 -16.84
CA PRO A 467 -14.54 41.99 -16.55
C PRO A 467 -15.94 42.33 -16.02
N GLN A 468 -16.05 42.64 -14.73
CA GLN A 468 -17.28 43.22 -14.19
C GLN A 468 -17.38 44.66 -14.68
N ASN A 469 -18.47 44.91 -15.40
CA ASN A 469 -18.86 46.19 -15.97
C ASN A 469 -18.66 47.39 -14.99
N GLY A 470 -17.88 48.38 -15.43
CA GLY A 470 -18.21 49.79 -15.21
C GLY A 470 -17.93 50.44 -13.83
N GLY A 471 -17.03 49.91 -13.01
CA GLY A 471 -16.49 50.65 -11.85
C GLY A 471 -15.27 51.50 -12.22
N PRO A 472 -14.99 52.65 -11.57
CA PRO A 472 -13.85 53.49 -11.93
C PRO A 472 -12.56 52.68 -11.76
N GLY A 473 -11.67 52.73 -12.75
CA GLY A 473 -10.43 51.94 -12.80
C GLY A 473 -9.54 52.13 -11.57
N PRO A 474 -8.49 51.29 -11.40
CA PRO A 474 -7.63 51.34 -10.24
C PRO A 474 -6.91 52.69 -10.20
N GLY A 475 -7.47 53.61 -9.42
CA GLY A 475 -6.82 54.83 -9.03
C GLY A 475 -5.69 54.48 -8.08
N ASP A 476 -4.46 54.66 -8.56
CA ASP A 476 -3.35 55.22 -7.79
C ASP A 476 -3.07 54.59 -6.40
N ALA A 477 -3.12 53.26 -6.32
CA ALA A 477 -2.63 52.52 -5.15
C ALA A 477 -1.10 52.30 -5.16
N SER A 478 -0.41 52.70 -6.23
CA SER A 478 1.03 52.50 -6.44
C SER A 478 1.93 53.52 -5.70
N SER A 479 1.41 54.35 -4.80
CA SER A 479 2.19 55.41 -4.14
C SER A 479 2.20 55.41 -2.60
N ARG A 480 1.67 54.38 -1.91
CA ARG A 480 1.79 54.28 -0.44
C ARG A 480 2.90 53.33 -0.04
N GLN A 481 4.10 53.88 0.11
CA GLN A 481 5.26 53.22 0.70
C GLN A 481 4.92 52.78 2.13
N MET A 482 4.58 51.50 2.31
CA MET A 482 4.61 50.84 3.60
C MET A 482 6.01 50.24 3.78
N ASP A 483 6.82 50.88 4.62
CA ASP A 483 8.20 50.45 4.84
C ASP A 483 8.28 48.95 5.17
N GLY A 484 8.91 48.19 4.27
CA GLY A 484 9.23 46.77 4.46
C GLY A 484 8.24 45.74 3.92
N LEU A 485 7.03 46.11 3.48
CA LEU A 485 6.07 45.17 2.89
C LEU A 485 6.17 45.12 1.35
N THR A 486 6.10 43.93 0.77
CA THR A 486 6.05 43.76 -0.69
C THR A 486 4.65 44.11 -1.23
N PRO A 487 4.50 44.42 -2.54
CA PRO A 487 3.18 44.67 -3.13
C PRO A 487 2.18 43.53 -2.87
N ARG A 488 2.65 42.28 -2.89
CA ARG A 488 1.81 41.11 -2.61
C ARG A 488 1.43 40.97 -1.14
N GLU A 489 2.35 41.30 -0.23
CA GLU A 489 2.05 41.37 1.20
C GLU A 489 1.04 42.50 1.50
N ILE A 490 1.07 43.61 0.75
CA ILE A 490 0.08 44.69 0.84
C ILE A 490 -1.29 44.20 0.35
N GLU A 491 -1.38 43.45 -0.74
CA GLU A 491 -2.63 42.84 -1.23
C GLU A 491 -3.21 41.85 -0.22
N VAL A 492 -2.40 40.91 0.28
CA VAL A 492 -2.80 39.96 1.32
C VAL A 492 -3.26 40.70 2.58
N LEU A 493 -2.50 41.68 3.06
CA LEU A 493 -2.85 42.49 4.23
C LEU A 493 -4.16 43.25 4.03
N THR A 494 -4.40 43.77 2.82
CA THR A 494 -5.64 44.49 2.48
C THR A 494 -6.85 43.56 2.59
N LEU A 495 -6.78 42.36 2.01
CA LEU A 495 -7.88 41.39 2.08
C LEU A 495 -8.09 40.84 3.50
N VAL A 496 -7.01 40.59 4.24
CA VAL A 496 -7.06 40.22 5.66
C VAL A 496 -7.76 41.33 6.47
N ALA A 497 -7.45 42.60 6.19
CA ALA A 497 -8.05 43.75 6.86
C ALA A 497 -9.53 43.97 6.51
N GLN A 498 -9.96 43.51 5.33
CA GLN A 498 -11.38 43.45 4.92
C GLN A 498 -12.15 42.28 5.57
N GLY A 499 -11.49 41.48 6.41
CA GLY A 499 -12.11 40.38 7.15
C GLY A 499 -12.15 39.06 6.38
N ARG A 500 -11.44 38.93 5.25
CA ARG A 500 -11.32 37.67 4.51
C ARG A 500 -10.56 36.62 5.32
N SER A 501 -11.04 35.38 5.30
CA SER A 501 -10.36 34.19 5.80
C SER A 501 -9.14 33.84 4.92
N ASN A 502 -8.23 33.00 5.40
CA ASN A 502 -7.10 32.57 4.57
C ASN A 502 -7.54 31.85 3.30
N GLN A 503 -8.63 31.08 3.37
CA GLN A 503 -9.19 30.42 2.20
C GLN A 503 -9.75 31.44 1.22
N GLU A 504 -10.51 32.44 1.68
CA GLU A 504 -11.01 33.50 0.79
C GLU A 504 -9.87 34.34 0.20
N VAL A 505 -8.81 34.62 0.97
CA VAL A 505 -7.61 35.28 0.44
C VAL A 505 -6.88 34.39 -0.57
N ALA A 506 -6.84 33.07 -0.32
CA ALA A 506 -6.22 32.09 -1.22
C ALA A 506 -7.01 32.01 -2.53
N ASP A 507 -8.33 32.02 -2.44
CA ASP A 507 -9.25 32.00 -3.57
C ASP A 507 -9.23 33.33 -4.33
N GLU A 508 -9.17 34.47 -3.62
CA GLU A 508 -9.22 35.82 -4.21
C GLU A 508 -7.89 36.24 -4.82
N LEU A 509 -6.77 35.84 -4.22
CA LEU A 509 -5.43 36.05 -4.77
C LEU A 509 -4.97 34.88 -5.65
N VAL A 510 -5.73 33.79 -5.66
CA VAL A 510 -5.47 32.56 -6.41
C VAL A 510 -4.03 32.08 -6.15
N ILE A 511 -3.71 31.93 -4.86
CA ILE A 511 -2.46 31.36 -4.36
C ILE A 511 -2.81 30.27 -3.37
N SER A 512 -1.92 29.30 -3.15
CA SER A 512 -2.22 28.23 -2.21
C SER A 512 -2.54 28.80 -0.82
N LEU A 513 -3.42 28.10 -0.08
CA LEU A 513 -3.70 28.43 1.33
C LEU A 513 -2.41 28.54 2.16
N ARG A 514 -1.39 27.75 1.77
CA ARG A 514 -0.04 27.78 2.34
C ARG A 514 0.73 29.06 1.99
N THR A 515 0.64 29.55 0.75
CA THR A 515 1.23 30.83 0.33
C THR A 515 0.57 32.01 1.05
N VAL A 516 -0.76 31.95 1.25
CA VAL A 516 -1.45 32.94 2.10
C VAL A 516 -0.94 32.88 3.53
N ALA A 517 -0.83 31.69 4.12
CA ALA A 517 -0.32 31.53 5.47
C ALA A 517 1.12 32.07 5.59
N HIS A 518 1.97 31.82 4.61
CA HIS A 518 3.33 32.35 4.54
C HIS A 518 3.35 33.89 4.49
N HIS A 519 2.55 34.50 3.61
CA HIS A 519 2.44 35.96 3.55
C HIS A 519 1.89 36.55 4.85
N VAL A 520 0.86 35.96 5.44
CA VAL A 520 0.30 36.41 6.72
C VAL A 520 1.35 36.38 7.82
N THR A 521 2.13 35.30 7.93
CA THR A 521 3.22 35.21 8.93
C THR A 521 4.28 36.29 8.71
N ARG A 522 4.68 36.55 7.46
CA ARG A 522 5.64 37.63 7.15
C ARG A 522 5.09 39.01 7.45
N ILE A 523 3.83 39.26 7.15
CA ILE A 523 3.13 40.51 7.47
C ILE A 523 3.12 40.72 8.99
N LEU A 524 2.75 39.70 9.77
CA LEU A 524 2.74 39.80 11.24
C LEU A 524 4.11 40.20 11.79
N THR A 525 5.16 39.54 11.31
CA THR A 525 6.55 39.85 11.71
C THR A 525 6.97 41.27 11.32
N LYS A 526 6.74 41.67 10.06
CA LYS A 526 7.16 42.98 9.53
C LYS A 526 6.37 44.15 10.14
N THR A 527 5.12 43.91 10.51
CA THR A 527 4.26 44.94 11.12
C THR A 527 4.29 44.93 12.65
N ASN A 528 5.06 44.02 13.26
CA ASN A 528 5.09 43.76 14.70
C ASN A 528 3.68 43.53 15.28
N SER A 529 2.84 42.78 14.56
CA SER A 529 1.48 42.43 14.94
C SER A 529 1.45 41.00 15.51
N GLY A 530 0.83 40.80 16.67
CA GLY A 530 0.73 39.49 17.32
C GLY A 530 -0.37 38.59 16.74
N ASN A 531 -1.29 39.14 15.96
CA ASN A 531 -2.42 38.40 15.36
C ASN A 531 -3.02 39.16 14.17
N ARG A 532 -3.95 38.52 13.45
CA ARG A 532 -4.64 39.09 12.28
C ARG A 532 -5.37 40.39 12.58
N THR A 533 -5.96 40.53 13.77
CA THR A 533 -6.70 41.74 14.17
C THR A 533 -5.76 42.93 14.31
N GLU A 534 -4.57 42.72 14.86
CA GLU A 534 -3.52 43.74 14.95
C GLU A 534 -2.95 44.11 13.57
N ALA A 535 -2.78 43.14 12.68
CA ALA A 535 -2.39 43.39 11.29
C ALA A 535 -3.47 44.20 10.53
N ALA A 536 -4.75 43.86 10.71
CA ALA A 536 -5.86 44.64 10.16
C ALA A 536 -5.87 46.08 10.72
N ALA A 537 -5.59 46.26 12.02
CA ALA A 537 -5.45 47.59 12.61
C ALA A 537 -4.25 48.36 12.04
N TYR A 538 -3.14 47.68 11.74
CA TYR A 538 -2.00 48.25 11.03
C TYR A 538 -2.39 48.74 9.63
N ALA A 539 -3.13 47.92 8.87
CA ALA A 539 -3.64 48.26 7.53
C ALA A 539 -4.55 49.51 7.56
N ASN A 540 -5.46 49.59 8.53
CA ASN A 540 -6.37 50.73 8.70
C ASN A 540 -5.62 52.02 9.04
N ARG A 541 -4.61 51.98 9.91
CA ARG A 541 -3.78 53.15 10.26
C ARG A 541 -3.05 53.75 9.06
N HIS A 542 -2.83 52.95 8.02
CA HIS A 542 -2.14 53.35 6.79
C HIS A 542 -3.09 53.46 5.58
N GLY A 543 -4.41 53.38 5.82
CA GLY A 543 -5.46 53.65 4.84
C GLY A 543 -5.61 52.60 3.73
N LEU A 544 -5.19 51.35 3.94
CA LEU A 544 -5.37 50.27 2.96
C LEU A 544 -6.84 49.84 2.78
N VAL A 545 -7.67 50.09 3.79
CA VAL A 545 -9.10 49.81 3.78
C VAL A 545 -9.83 51.13 4.14
N PRO A 546 -10.91 51.50 3.43
CA PRO A 546 -11.65 52.76 3.64
C PRO A 546 -12.31 52.90 5.00
#